data_AF-A0A7Y5W493-F1
#
_entry.id   AF-A0A7Y5W493-F1
#
_cell.length_a   1.000
_cell.length_b   1.000
_cell.length_c   1.000
_cell.angle_alpha   90.00
_cell.angle_beta   90.00
_cell.angle_gamma   90.00
#
_symmetry.space_group_name_H-M   'P 1'
#
loop_
_entity.id
_entity.type
_entity.pdbx_description
1 polymer ?
#
loop_
_entity_poly.entity_id
_entity_poly.type
_entity_poly.pdbx_seq_one_letter_code
_entity_poly.pdbx_strand_id
1 'polypeptide(L)'
;MSRRTKRYAGRHGFTLMEMLVVLAILVLLVAMVAPRLLGTQKKANVSAAKTQIGLFKGSLERYALDMGSFPTTEQGLTALLQAPAEEGAAAESEQTTPSNWAGPYLNSPELPKDPWGRTYQYEYPPTHGTGEYPDIWSYGPDGEDGTEDDIVNWGQTQEDGEKAPGREAPAEDRAAAAPPPAESRQP
;
A
#
# COMPACT_ATOMS: atom_id res chain seq x y z
N MET A 1 37.16 72.65 -44.95
CA MET A 1 36.82 72.05 -43.64
C MET A 1 35.55 71.21 -43.80
N SER A 2 35.66 69.88 -43.80
CA SER A 2 34.53 68.96 -44.02
C SER A 2 34.08 68.37 -42.68
N ARG A 3 32.87 68.74 -42.22
CA ARG A 3 32.30 68.26 -40.94
C ARG A 3 31.60 66.92 -41.17
N ARG A 4 32.23 65.83 -40.73
CA ARG A 4 31.59 64.50 -40.68
C ARG A 4 30.57 64.46 -39.53
N THR A 5 29.29 64.32 -39.86
CA THR A 5 28.22 64.10 -38.89
C THR A 5 28.19 62.62 -38.49
N LYS A 6 28.54 62.33 -37.24
CA LYS A 6 28.52 60.99 -36.66
C LYS A 6 27.04 60.62 -36.42
N ARG A 7 26.48 59.70 -37.22
CA ARG A 7 25.13 59.16 -36.98
C ARG A 7 25.18 58.26 -35.75
N TYR A 8 24.50 58.65 -34.69
CA TYR A 8 24.22 57.74 -33.57
C TYR A 8 23.26 56.66 -34.08
N ALA A 9 23.75 55.43 -34.21
CA ALA A 9 22.86 54.28 -34.37
C ALA A 9 22.03 54.18 -33.09
N GLY A 10 20.73 54.45 -33.20
CA GLY A 10 19.80 54.36 -32.08
C GLY A 10 19.83 52.95 -31.52
N ARG A 11 20.25 52.83 -30.26
CA ARG A 11 20.10 51.57 -29.52
C ARG A 11 18.61 51.39 -29.28
N HIS A 12 17.98 50.47 -30.01
CA HIS A 12 16.62 50.06 -29.72
C HIS A 12 16.64 49.34 -28.37
N GLY A 13 16.11 50.00 -27.34
CA GLY A 13 15.85 49.40 -26.05
C GLY A 13 14.60 48.52 -26.12
N PHE A 14 14.56 47.49 -25.28
CA PHE A 14 13.38 46.64 -25.13
C PHE A 14 12.14 47.47 -24.80
N THR A 15 11.03 47.15 -25.45
CA THR A 15 9.75 47.80 -25.20
C THR A 15 9.07 47.17 -23.97
N LEU A 16 8.25 47.95 -23.25
CA LEU A 16 7.43 47.41 -22.16
C LEU A 16 6.49 46.30 -22.65
N MET A 17 6.02 46.39 -23.90
CA MET A 17 5.16 45.40 -24.54
C MET A 17 5.85 44.05 -24.73
N GLU A 18 7.13 44.02 -25.13
CA GLU A 18 7.88 42.77 -25.27
C GLU A 18 8.01 42.04 -23.93
N MET A 19 8.30 42.78 -22.85
CA MET A 19 8.36 42.18 -21.51
C MET A 19 6.99 41.66 -21.06
N LEU A 20 5.90 42.36 -21.39
CA LEU A 20 4.55 41.92 -21.07
C LEU A 20 4.19 40.61 -21.79
N VAL A 21 4.46 40.53 -23.10
CA VAL A 21 4.19 39.31 -23.89
C VAL A 21 5.03 38.13 -23.38
N VAL A 22 6.30 38.35 -23.05
CA VAL A 22 7.17 37.31 -22.50
C VAL A 22 6.62 36.79 -21.17
N LEU A 23 6.26 37.69 -20.24
CA LEU A 23 5.68 37.30 -18.95
C LEU A 23 4.35 36.56 -19.10
N ALA A 24 3.50 36.98 -20.05
CA ALA A 24 2.25 36.30 -20.34
C ALA A 24 2.46 34.85 -20.81
N ILE A 25 3.43 34.63 -21.71
CA ILE A 25 3.79 33.28 -22.16
C ILE A 25 4.38 32.45 -21.01
N LEU A 26 5.22 33.03 -20.15
CA LEU A 26 5.78 32.31 -18.99
C LEU A 26 4.69 31.84 -18.01
N VAL A 27 3.72 32.70 -17.69
CA VAL A 27 2.57 32.33 -16.83
C VAL A 27 1.76 31.21 -17.48
N LEU A 28 1.49 31.30 -18.79
CA LEU A 28 0.76 30.27 -19.52
C LEU A 28 1.48 28.91 -19.49
N LEU A 29 2.81 28.91 -19.67
CA LEU A 29 3.61 27.68 -19.63
C LEU A 29 3.61 27.05 -18.24
N VAL A 30 3.81 27.83 -17.18
CA VAL A 30 3.79 27.34 -15.79
C VAL A 30 2.43 26.72 -15.45
N ALA A 31 1.32 27.38 -15.84
CA ALA A 31 -0.03 26.88 -15.61
C ALA A 31 -0.28 25.52 -16.28
N MET A 32 0.35 25.26 -17.45
CA MET A 32 0.19 24.00 -18.18
C MET A 32 1.05 22.84 -17.61
N VAL A 33 2.23 23.15 -17.07
CA VAL A 33 3.18 22.11 -16.60
C VAL A 33 2.95 21.72 -15.15
N ALA A 34 2.60 22.67 -14.27
CA ALA A 34 2.50 22.42 -12.82
C ALA A 34 1.54 21.28 -12.43
N PRO A 35 0.32 21.14 -13.01
CA PRO A 35 -0.61 20.07 -12.62
C PRO A 35 -0.11 18.66 -12.97
N ARG A 36 0.66 18.52 -14.07
CA ARG A 36 1.15 17.21 -14.54
C ARG A 36 2.20 16.60 -13.61
N LEU A 37 3.02 17.43 -12.97
CA LEU A 37 4.05 16.96 -12.04
C LEU A 37 3.43 16.43 -10.73
N LEU A 38 2.38 17.09 -10.23
CA LEU A 38 1.76 16.74 -8.95
C LEU A 38 0.90 15.46 -9.02
N GLY A 39 0.20 15.23 -10.13
CA GLY A 39 -0.66 14.05 -10.30
C GLY A 39 0.10 12.71 -10.38
N THR A 40 1.27 12.71 -11.03
CA THR A 40 2.08 11.48 -11.21
C THR A 40 2.74 11.04 -9.90
N GLN A 41 3.23 11.99 -9.10
CA GLN A 41 3.88 11.69 -7.83
C GLN A 41 2.93 11.00 -6.84
N LYS A 42 1.67 11.45 -6.75
CA LYS A 42 0.68 10.82 -5.85
C LYS A 42 0.45 9.34 -6.17
N LYS A 43 0.27 9.01 -7.45
CA LYS A 43 0.08 7.62 -7.90
C LYS A 43 1.32 6.76 -7.68
N ALA A 44 2.49 7.32 -7.97
CA ALA A 44 3.77 6.64 -7.74
C ALA A 44 3.97 6.32 -6.24
N ASN A 45 3.65 7.26 -5.36
CA ASN A 45 3.71 7.06 -3.92
C ASN A 45 2.77 5.94 -3.48
N VAL A 46 1.48 6.01 -3.82
CA VAL A 46 0.51 4.96 -3.47
C VAL A 46 0.98 3.58 -3.96
N SER A 47 1.47 3.49 -5.20
CA SER A 47 2.01 2.25 -5.75
C SER A 47 3.23 1.75 -4.98
N ALA A 48 4.17 2.62 -4.65
CA ALA A 48 5.37 2.27 -3.87
C ALA A 48 4.98 1.74 -2.48
N ALA A 49 4.01 2.38 -1.82
CA ALA A 49 3.54 1.93 -0.52
C ALA A 49 2.91 0.53 -0.58
N LYS A 50 2.08 0.26 -1.61
CA LYS A 50 1.51 -1.08 -1.84
C LYS A 50 2.58 -2.13 -2.10
N THR A 51 3.58 -1.81 -2.93
CA THR A 51 4.72 -2.71 -3.18
C THR A 51 5.45 -3.03 -1.91
N GLN A 52 5.71 -2.02 -1.07
CA GLN A 52 6.43 -2.19 0.18
C GLN A 52 5.65 -3.03 1.20
N ILE A 53 4.34 -2.84 1.32
CA ILE A 53 3.46 -3.72 2.12
C ILE A 53 3.56 -5.17 1.63
N GLY A 54 3.58 -5.40 0.31
CA GLY A 54 3.81 -6.72 -0.26
C GLY A 54 5.18 -7.33 0.11
N LEU A 55 6.23 -6.53 0.15
CA LEU A 55 7.56 -6.97 0.61
C LEU A 55 7.56 -7.34 2.09
N PHE A 56 6.87 -6.57 2.94
CA PHE A 56 6.70 -6.91 4.35
C PHE A 56 5.94 -8.21 4.51
N LYS A 57 4.85 -8.43 3.76
CA LYS A 57 4.08 -9.69 3.79
C LYS A 57 5.00 -10.90 3.52
N GLY A 58 5.77 -10.89 2.43
CA GLY A 58 6.68 -12.01 2.13
C GLY A 58 7.77 -12.22 3.18
N SER A 59 8.25 -11.13 3.81
CA SER A 59 9.23 -11.19 4.88
C SER A 59 8.64 -11.77 6.17
N LEU A 60 7.40 -11.41 6.49
CA LEU A 60 6.63 -11.93 7.62
C LEU A 60 6.26 -13.40 7.44
N GLU A 61 5.89 -13.82 6.23
CA GLU A 61 5.67 -15.22 5.91
C GLU A 61 6.93 -16.04 6.19
N ARG A 62 8.11 -15.55 5.76
CA ARG A 62 9.38 -16.22 6.03
C ARG A 62 9.71 -16.26 7.52
N TYR A 63 9.48 -15.16 8.23
CA TYR A 63 9.60 -15.14 9.69
C TYR A 63 8.69 -16.21 10.32
N ALA A 64 7.43 -16.32 9.90
CA ALA A 64 6.49 -17.28 10.45
C ALA A 64 6.86 -18.75 10.12
N LEU A 65 7.53 -19.01 8.99
CA LEU A 65 8.06 -20.34 8.67
C LEU A 65 9.16 -20.76 9.64
N ASP A 66 10.03 -19.82 10.02
CA ASP A 66 11.16 -20.08 10.92
C ASP A 66 10.73 -20.07 12.40
N MET A 67 9.86 -19.12 12.77
CA MET A 67 9.42 -18.87 14.14
C MET A 67 8.13 -19.60 14.54
N GLY A 68 7.39 -20.16 13.58
CA GLY A 68 6.10 -20.84 13.78
C GLY A 68 4.90 -19.89 13.94
N SER A 69 5.13 -18.61 14.18
CA SER A 69 4.10 -17.56 14.26
C SER A 69 4.63 -16.23 13.73
N PHE A 70 3.72 -15.31 13.42
CA PHE A 70 4.10 -13.92 13.13
C PHE A 70 4.59 -13.19 14.39
N PRO A 71 5.37 -12.09 14.26
CA PRO A 71 5.74 -11.24 15.38
C PRO A 71 4.51 -10.69 16.10
N THR A 72 4.58 -10.49 17.41
CA THR A 72 3.51 -9.80 18.15
C THR A 72 3.46 -8.32 17.80
N THR A 73 2.36 -7.62 18.11
CA THR A 73 2.28 -6.16 17.92
C THR A 73 3.40 -5.41 18.66
N GLU A 74 3.84 -5.89 19.82
CA GLU A 74 4.93 -5.27 20.60
C GLU A 74 6.31 -5.45 19.92
N GLN A 75 6.54 -6.61 19.30
CA GLN A 75 7.74 -6.86 18.51
C GLN A 75 7.71 -6.08 17.18
N GLY A 76 6.52 -6.00 16.57
CA GLY A 76 6.24 -5.27 15.34
C GLY A 76 7.10 -5.72 14.16
N LEU A 77 7.22 -4.84 13.15
CA LEU A 77 8.07 -5.07 11.98
C LEU A 77 9.57 -5.11 12.32
N THR A 78 9.98 -4.65 13.52
CA THR A 78 11.40 -4.67 13.92
C THR A 78 11.95 -6.09 14.08
N ALA A 79 11.09 -7.06 14.37
CA ALA A 79 11.43 -8.49 14.42
C ALA A 79 11.91 -9.05 13.06
N LEU A 80 11.65 -8.33 11.97
CA LEU A 80 12.16 -8.66 10.64
C LEU A 80 13.64 -8.28 10.47
N LEU A 81 14.14 -7.33 11.24
CA LEU A 81 15.53 -6.87 11.18
C LEU A 81 16.40 -7.51 12.25
N GLN A 82 15.87 -7.63 13.46
CA GLN A 82 16.59 -8.12 14.63
C GLN A 82 15.79 -9.24 15.28
N ALA A 83 16.52 -10.19 15.86
CA ALA A 83 15.89 -11.26 16.61
C ALA A 83 15.09 -10.68 17.78
N PRO A 84 13.83 -11.09 17.98
CA PRO A 84 13.10 -10.73 19.19
C PRO A 84 13.78 -11.36 20.40
N ALA A 85 13.65 -10.73 21.57
CA ALA A 85 14.04 -11.38 22.82
C ALA A 85 13.18 -12.62 23.04
N GLU A 86 13.77 -13.74 23.45
CA GLU A 86 12.99 -14.93 23.81
C GLU A 86 12.03 -14.62 24.96
N GLU A 87 10.74 -14.91 24.73
CA GLU A 87 9.70 -14.78 25.75
C GLU A 87 9.89 -15.90 26.78
N GLY A 88 10.46 -15.55 27.95
CA GLY A 88 10.75 -16.48 29.04
C GLY A 88 12.24 -16.69 29.35
N ALA A 89 13.16 -16.08 28.59
CA ALA A 89 14.55 -15.97 29.01
C ALA A 89 14.63 -15.00 30.19
N ALA A 90 14.73 -15.55 31.41
CA ALA A 90 14.91 -14.78 32.64
C ALA A 90 16.04 -13.76 32.46
N ALA A 91 15.80 -12.53 32.94
CA ALA A 91 16.57 -11.31 32.73
C ALA A 91 18.02 -11.32 33.32
N GLU A 92 18.64 -12.49 33.48
CA GLU A 92 19.89 -12.68 34.20
C GLU A 92 20.89 -13.59 33.48
N SER A 93 20.94 -13.62 32.15
CA SER A 93 22.15 -14.05 31.41
C SER A 93 21.93 -13.85 29.92
N GLU A 94 22.94 -13.26 29.27
CA GLU A 94 23.26 -13.36 27.84
C GLU A 94 22.08 -13.33 26.86
N GLN A 95 21.91 -12.23 26.12
CA GLN A 95 20.97 -12.05 25.03
C GLN A 95 20.83 -13.31 24.14
N THR A 96 19.88 -14.20 24.46
CA THR A 96 19.67 -15.44 23.72
C THR A 96 18.76 -15.14 22.54
N THR A 97 19.32 -15.17 21.33
CA THR A 97 18.54 -15.19 20.10
C THR A 97 17.72 -16.47 20.05
N PRO A 98 16.43 -16.42 19.68
CA PRO A 98 15.65 -17.62 19.45
C PRO A 98 16.37 -18.55 18.50
N SER A 99 16.54 -19.80 18.91
CA SER A 99 17.38 -20.77 18.18
C SER A 99 16.98 -20.97 16.71
N ASN A 100 15.73 -20.66 16.37
CA ASN A 100 15.12 -20.81 15.07
C ASN A 100 15.05 -19.52 14.24
N TRP A 101 15.43 -18.36 14.78
CA TRP A 101 15.42 -17.11 14.01
C TRP A 101 16.57 -17.10 12.99
N ALA A 102 16.25 -17.01 11.69
CA ALA A 102 17.22 -17.02 10.60
C ALA A 102 17.29 -15.70 9.81
N GLY A 103 16.89 -14.60 10.44
CA GLY A 103 16.92 -13.27 9.83
C GLY A 103 18.34 -12.71 9.66
N PRO A 104 18.47 -11.45 9.16
CA PRO A 104 17.40 -10.51 8.85
C PRO A 104 16.52 -10.96 7.67
N TYR A 105 15.22 -10.73 7.77
CA TYR A 105 14.24 -11.04 6.72
C TYR A 105 14.07 -9.90 5.70
N LEU A 106 14.66 -8.74 5.98
CA LEU A 106 14.72 -7.59 5.08
C LEU A 106 16.15 -7.38 4.60
N ASN A 107 16.29 -7.00 3.32
CA ASN A 107 17.59 -6.65 2.73
C ASN A 107 18.07 -5.23 3.09
N SER A 108 17.25 -4.47 3.81
CA SER A 108 17.55 -3.09 4.22
C SER A 108 18.06 -3.06 5.66
N PRO A 109 19.02 -2.18 6.00
CA PRO A 109 19.57 -2.08 7.35
C PRO A 109 18.59 -1.45 8.36
N GLU A 110 17.56 -0.76 7.85
CA GLU A 110 16.52 -0.10 8.63
C GLU A 110 15.15 -0.39 8.03
N LEU A 111 14.09 -0.19 8.82
CA LEU A 111 12.73 -0.34 8.33
C LEU A 111 12.46 0.77 7.31
N PRO A 112 12.18 0.44 6.04
CA PRO A 112 11.88 1.47 5.09
C PRO A 112 10.59 2.19 5.49
N LYS A 113 10.60 3.50 5.35
CA LYS A 113 9.45 4.38 5.61
C LYS A 113 8.52 4.36 4.42
N ASP A 114 7.27 4.76 4.65
CA ASP A 114 6.33 4.98 3.56
C ASP A 114 6.78 6.18 2.69
N PRO A 115 6.16 6.38 1.51
CA PRO A 115 6.51 7.46 0.59
C PRO A 115 6.29 8.88 1.15
N TRP A 116 5.61 9.00 2.29
CA TRP A 116 5.37 10.25 3.00
C TRP A 116 6.26 10.39 4.25
N GLY A 117 7.21 9.47 4.45
CA GLY A 117 8.22 9.53 5.51
C GLY A 117 7.75 9.01 6.87
N ARG A 118 6.62 8.30 6.93
CA ARG A 118 6.06 7.69 8.15
C ARG A 118 6.42 6.21 8.25
N THR A 119 6.33 5.66 9.45
CA THR A 119 6.48 4.22 9.67
C THR A 119 5.21 3.49 9.28
N TYR A 120 5.35 2.25 8.82
CA TYR A 120 4.21 1.36 8.62
C TYR A 120 3.68 0.90 9.96
N GLN A 121 2.36 0.78 10.03
CA GLN A 121 1.65 0.23 11.16
C GLN A 121 1.52 -1.29 11.00
N TYR A 122 1.54 -2.00 12.12
CA TYR A 122 1.53 -3.45 12.17
C TYR A 122 0.72 -3.93 13.36
N GLU A 123 -0.13 -4.92 13.15
CA GLU A 123 -0.92 -5.53 14.21
C GLU A 123 -1.05 -7.06 14.01
N TYR A 124 -0.78 -7.81 15.07
CA TYR A 124 -0.99 -9.25 15.13
C TYR A 124 -1.37 -9.69 16.55
N PRO A 125 -2.48 -10.43 16.75
CA PRO A 125 -3.44 -10.94 15.74
C PRO A 125 -4.13 -9.84 14.92
N PRO A 126 -4.57 -10.12 13.67
CA PRO A 126 -5.23 -9.12 12.85
C PRO A 126 -6.61 -8.74 13.41
N THR A 127 -6.93 -7.46 13.33
CA THR A 127 -8.21 -6.87 13.76
C THR A 127 -9.14 -6.58 12.58
N HIS A 128 -8.58 -6.32 11.39
CA HIS A 128 -9.29 -5.96 10.16
C HIS A 128 -9.27 -7.07 9.10
N GLY A 129 -8.17 -7.84 9.03
CA GLY A 129 -8.00 -8.94 8.09
C GLY A 129 -8.72 -10.24 8.48
N THR A 130 -8.90 -11.13 7.51
CA THR A 130 -9.36 -12.50 7.75
C THR A 130 -8.24 -13.35 8.38
N GLY A 131 -7.98 -13.19 9.68
CA GLY A 131 -7.36 -14.14 10.63
C GLY A 131 -6.00 -14.81 10.33
N GLU A 132 -5.52 -14.80 9.09
CA GLU A 132 -4.42 -15.65 8.61
C GLU A 132 -3.12 -14.86 8.44
N TYR A 133 -3.20 -13.55 8.16
CA TYR A 133 -2.05 -12.67 7.99
C TYR A 133 -2.15 -11.47 8.94
N PRO A 134 -1.01 -10.93 9.42
CA PRO A 134 -0.99 -9.67 10.17
C PRO A 134 -1.56 -8.50 9.38
N ASP A 135 -2.12 -7.53 10.07
CA ASP A 135 -2.56 -6.27 9.47
C ASP A 135 -1.36 -5.34 9.30
N ILE A 136 -1.19 -4.79 8.09
CA ILE A 136 -0.12 -3.84 7.78
C ILE A 136 -0.69 -2.70 6.95
N TRP A 137 -0.45 -1.46 7.39
CA TRP A 137 -0.94 -0.30 6.67
C TRP A 137 -0.05 0.93 6.79
N SER A 138 -0.34 1.90 5.92
CA SER A 138 0.20 3.26 5.95
C SER A 138 -0.97 4.23 5.88
N TYR A 139 -0.87 5.30 6.67
CA TYR A 139 -1.81 6.43 6.81
C TYR A 139 -1.98 7.30 5.55
N GLY A 140 -1.68 6.76 4.36
CA GLY A 140 -1.88 7.43 3.09
C GLY A 140 -1.21 8.80 2.93
N PRO A 141 -1.60 9.58 1.91
CA PRO A 141 -1.20 10.97 1.73
C PRO A 141 -1.53 11.95 2.86
N ASP A 142 -2.64 11.75 3.57
CA ASP A 142 -3.20 12.79 4.44
C ASP A 142 -2.56 12.87 5.83
N GLY A 143 -2.09 11.75 6.40
CA GLY A 143 -1.58 11.78 7.78
C GLY A 143 -2.38 10.94 8.76
N GLU A 144 -3.61 10.61 8.41
CA GLU A 144 -4.66 10.24 9.35
C GLU A 144 -4.94 8.74 9.26
N ASP A 145 -5.46 8.17 10.35
CA ASP A 145 -5.77 6.75 10.45
C ASP A 145 -7.27 6.54 10.27
N GLY A 146 -7.67 5.50 9.54
CA GLY A 146 -9.06 5.16 9.29
C GLY A 146 -9.71 6.01 8.19
N THR A 147 -8.91 6.63 7.32
CA THR A 147 -9.37 7.41 6.17
C THR A 147 -9.39 6.58 4.89
N GLU A 148 -10.07 7.06 3.85
CA GLU A 148 -10.21 6.30 2.59
C GLU A 148 -8.90 6.20 1.78
N ASP A 149 -7.90 7.02 2.10
CA ASP A 149 -6.60 7.03 1.42
C ASP A 149 -5.56 6.15 2.11
N ASP A 150 -5.95 5.47 3.19
CA ASP A 150 -5.16 4.43 3.85
C ASP A 150 -4.79 3.31 2.87
N ILE A 151 -3.53 2.90 2.98
CA ILE A 151 -2.99 1.83 2.15
C ILE A 151 -2.83 0.60 3.01
N VAL A 152 -3.78 -0.32 2.87
CA VAL A 152 -3.94 -1.49 3.72
C VAL A 152 -3.65 -2.79 2.97
N ASN A 153 -3.30 -3.86 3.70
CA ASN A 153 -3.14 -5.20 3.15
C ASN A 153 -4.41 -6.08 3.25
N TRP A 154 -5.38 -5.70 4.09
CA TRP A 154 -6.70 -6.34 4.17
C TRP A 154 -7.68 -5.74 3.14
N GLY A 155 -8.81 -6.41 2.91
CA GLY A 155 -9.87 -5.89 2.04
C GLY A 155 -9.57 -5.92 0.53
N GLN A 156 -8.38 -6.32 0.09
CA GLN A 156 -8.06 -6.51 -1.34
C GLN A 156 -8.42 -7.91 -1.88
N THR A 157 -9.46 -8.54 -1.32
CA THR A 157 -10.07 -9.73 -1.90
C THR A 157 -10.94 -9.30 -3.08
N GLN A 158 -10.33 -9.15 -4.26
CA GLN A 158 -10.93 -9.19 -5.60
C GLN A 158 -12.40 -8.68 -5.72
N GLU A 159 -12.57 -7.41 -6.10
CA GLU A 159 -13.77 -6.95 -6.81
C GLU A 159 -13.59 -6.95 -8.35
N ASP A 160 -12.56 -7.62 -8.88
CA ASP A 160 -12.31 -7.76 -10.32
C ASP A 160 -12.76 -9.12 -10.90
N GLY A 161 -13.81 -9.72 -10.32
CA GLY A 161 -14.30 -11.04 -10.72
C GLY A 161 -15.83 -11.12 -10.79
N GLU A 162 -16.36 -10.87 -11.99
CA GLU A 162 -17.63 -11.41 -12.47
C GLU A 162 -18.89 -11.01 -11.68
N LYS A 163 -19.56 -9.97 -12.18
CA LYS A 163 -21.00 -9.76 -11.97
C LYS A 163 -21.76 -10.92 -12.63
N ALA A 164 -21.82 -12.07 -11.95
CA ALA A 164 -22.64 -13.19 -12.39
C ALA A 164 -24.13 -12.75 -12.37
N PRO A 165 -24.88 -12.86 -13.48
CA PRO A 165 -26.31 -12.61 -13.45
C PRO A 165 -26.95 -13.67 -12.54
N GLY A 166 -27.89 -13.22 -11.71
CA GLY A 166 -28.63 -14.05 -10.77
C GLY A 166 -29.08 -15.36 -11.41
N ARG A 167 -28.55 -16.47 -10.91
CA ARG A 167 -29.09 -17.79 -11.19
C ARG A 167 -30.32 -17.93 -10.30
N GLU A 168 -31.48 -17.68 -10.89
CA GLU A 168 -32.76 -18.12 -10.35
C GLU A 168 -32.63 -19.60 -9.97
N ALA A 169 -32.98 -19.92 -8.73
CA ALA A 169 -33.05 -21.29 -8.25
C ALA A 169 -34.08 -22.06 -9.08
N PRO A 170 -33.76 -23.26 -9.62
CA PRO A 170 -34.80 -24.12 -10.12
C PRO A 170 -35.60 -24.63 -8.93
N ALA A 171 -36.90 -24.36 -8.93
CA ALA A 171 -37.86 -24.96 -8.03
C ALA A 171 -37.87 -26.48 -8.24
N GLU A 172 -37.16 -27.20 -7.38
CA GLU A 172 -37.25 -28.66 -7.33
C GLU A 172 -38.52 -29.08 -6.59
N ASP A 173 -39.52 -29.35 -7.41
CA ASP A 173 -40.60 -30.32 -7.27
C ASP A 173 -40.37 -31.37 -6.16
N ARG A 174 -41.04 -31.16 -5.02
CA ARG A 174 -41.23 -32.19 -3.98
C ARG A 174 -42.60 -32.84 -4.13
N ALA A 175 -42.79 -33.61 -5.20
CA ALA A 175 -43.85 -34.61 -5.29
C ALA A 175 -43.29 -36.00 -4.94
N ALA A 176 -43.20 -36.28 -3.64
CA ALA A 176 -42.88 -37.61 -3.14
C ALA A 176 -44.11 -38.53 -3.30
N ALA A 177 -44.12 -39.31 -4.38
CA ALA A 177 -44.99 -40.46 -4.55
C ALA A 177 -44.14 -41.74 -4.46
N ALA A 178 -44.35 -42.52 -3.40
CA ALA A 178 -43.97 -43.94 -3.35
C ALA A 178 -45.07 -44.74 -2.61
N PRO A 179 -45.39 -45.96 -3.09
CA PRO A 179 -46.69 -46.64 -2.89
C PRO A 179 -46.83 -47.42 -1.57
N PRO A 180 -48.07 -47.82 -1.18
CA PRO A 180 -48.32 -48.59 0.04
C PRO A 180 -47.83 -50.05 -0.08
N PRO A 181 -47.27 -50.66 0.98
CA PRO A 181 -46.99 -52.08 1.00
C PRO A 181 -48.26 -52.91 1.22
N ALA A 182 -48.33 -54.01 0.47
CA ALA A 182 -49.43 -54.94 0.39
C ALA A 182 -49.67 -55.75 1.68
N GLU A 183 -50.96 -56.01 1.86
CA GLU A 183 -51.63 -56.93 2.76
C GLU A 183 -50.94 -58.31 2.87
N SER A 184 -50.43 -58.63 4.05
CA SER A 184 -50.08 -60.00 4.45
C SER A 184 -51.21 -60.60 5.27
N ARG A 185 -52.02 -61.43 4.59
CA ARG A 185 -52.92 -62.41 5.19
C ARG A 185 -52.19 -63.32 6.18
N GLN A 186 -52.88 -63.68 7.27
CA GLN A 186 -52.96 -65.03 7.84
C GLN A 186 -53.79 -65.01 9.14
N PRO A 187 -54.32 -66.15 9.59
CA PRO A 187 -55.14 -67.15 8.90
C PRO A 187 -56.65 -66.97 9.16
#